data_AF-A0A2M7T170-F1
#
_entry.id   AF-A0A2M7T170-F1
#
_cell.length_a   1.000
_cell.length_b   1.000
_cell.length_c   1.000
_cell.angle_alpha   90.00
_cell.angle_beta   90.00
_cell.angle_gamma   90.00
#
_symmetry.space_group_name_H-M   'P 1'
#
loop_
_entity.id
_entity.type
_entity.pdbx_description
1 polymer ?
#
loop_
_entity_poly.entity_id
_entity_poly.type
_entity_poly.pdbx_seq_one_letter_code
_entity_poly.pdbx_strand_id
1 'polypeptide(L)'
;MDGKAYLQAARTALSDALAEIGDESVVPSHVGFRSETAKAWENTLADLKPLGTVYMTFKPDGREIPFVKLGAPLEVGGHVLEYLEVPAPKWGVVDEPSILVVFTHPEREEKIVTEIYDIRLQAMHARDFIARDKGRVN
;
A
#
# COMPACT_ATOMS: atom_id res chain seq x y z
N MET A 1 8.10 -4.75 10.84
CA MET A 1 7.18 -3.79 11.51
C MET A 1 6.06 -4.61 12.12
N ASP A 2 4.99 -4.05 12.69
CA ASP A 2 3.77 -4.82 12.88
C ASP A 2 2.74 -4.39 11.82
N GLY A 3 1.84 -5.30 11.42
CA GLY A 3 0.80 -4.99 10.43
C GLY A 3 -0.08 -3.79 10.85
N LYS A 4 -0.17 -3.48 12.14
CA LYS A 4 -0.95 -2.34 12.66
C LYS A 4 -0.42 -1.01 12.16
N ALA A 5 0.90 -0.84 12.07
CA ALA A 5 1.50 0.36 11.53
C ALA A 5 1.15 0.56 10.03
N TYR A 6 1.09 -0.51 9.23
CA TYR A 6 0.61 -0.43 7.85
C TYR A 6 -0.89 -0.04 7.78
N LEU A 7 -1.74 -0.59 8.65
CA LEU A 7 -3.15 -0.19 8.71
C LEU A 7 -3.31 1.29 9.09
N GLN A 8 -2.51 1.77 10.03
CA GLN A 8 -2.53 3.18 10.42
C GLN A 8 -2.07 4.08 9.26
N ALA A 9 -1.03 3.67 8.53
CA ALA A 9 -0.56 4.39 7.34
C ALA A 9 -1.62 4.40 6.23
N ALA A 10 -2.26 3.27 5.94
CA ALA A 10 -3.38 3.21 4.99
C ALA A 10 -4.54 4.11 5.40
N ARG A 11 -4.90 4.15 6.69
CA ARG A 11 -5.96 5.02 7.21
C ARG A 11 -5.63 6.49 7.01
N THR A 12 -4.42 6.90 7.36
CA THR A 12 -3.97 8.29 7.19
C THR A 12 -3.96 8.66 5.71
N ALA A 13 -3.33 7.85 4.85
CA ALA A 13 -3.28 8.10 3.42
C ALA A 13 -4.68 8.20 2.78
N LEU A 14 -5.59 7.29 3.13
CA LEU A 14 -6.96 7.33 2.62
C LEU A 14 -7.71 8.58 3.10
N SER A 15 -7.55 8.96 4.37
CA SER A 15 -8.17 10.18 4.92
C SER A 15 -7.66 11.43 4.22
N ASP A 16 -6.35 11.53 3.99
CA ASP A 16 -5.73 12.68 3.34
C ASP A 16 -6.16 12.77 1.87
N ALA A 17 -6.18 11.65 1.16
CA ALA A 17 -6.61 11.60 -0.24
C ALA A 17 -8.10 11.93 -0.41
N LEU A 18 -8.97 11.49 0.50
CA LEU A 18 -10.39 11.87 0.49
C LEU A 18 -10.58 13.37 0.71
N ALA A 19 -9.82 13.95 1.65
CA ALA A 19 -9.86 15.39 1.92
C ALA A 19 -9.34 16.22 0.74
N GLU A 20 -8.34 15.73 0.02
CA GLU A 20 -7.79 16.37 -1.19
C GLU A 20 -8.75 16.31 -2.37
N ILE A 21 -9.38 15.15 -2.62
CA ILE A 21 -10.33 14.98 -3.72
C ILE A 21 -11.59 15.83 -3.48
N GLY A 22 -12.12 15.85 -2.26
CA GLY A 22 -13.29 16.66 -1.89
C GLY A 22 -14.60 16.31 -2.62
N ASP A 23 -14.62 15.20 -3.36
CA ASP A 23 -15.77 14.68 -4.11
C ASP A 23 -16.29 13.42 -3.42
N GLU A 24 -17.47 13.51 -2.78
CA GLU A 24 -18.08 12.41 -2.03
C GLU A 24 -18.57 11.25 -2.93
N SER A 25 -18.61 11.45 -4.25
CA SER A 25 -19.04 10.40 -5.19
C SER A 25 -17.95 9.35 -5.47
N VAL A 26 -16.70 9.63 -5.12
CA VAL A 26 -15.60 8.69 -5.33
C VAL A 26 -15.64 7.59 -4.28
N VAL A 27 -15.39 6.35 -4.71
CA VAL A 27 -15.33 5.21 -3.80
C VAL A 27 -13.89 4.67 -3.81
N PRO A 28 -13.22 4.59 -2.64
CA PRO A 28 -11.90 3.99 -2.56
C PRO A 28 -12.01 2.49 -2.87
N SER A 29 -11.16 2.02 -3.78
CA SER A 29 -11.09 0.62 -4.17
C SER A 29 -10.10 -0.15 -3.30
N HIS A 30 -8.87 0.37 -3.20
CA HIS A 30 -7.78 -0.25 -2.45
C HIS A 30 -6.69 0.79 -2.13
N VAL A 31 -5.85 0.45 -1.15
CA VAL A 31 -4.62 1.18 -0.83
C VAL A 31 -3.42 0.29 -1.14
N GLY A 32 -2.47 0.81 -1.92
CA GLY A 32 -1.27 0.09 -2.35
C GLY A 32 0.00 0.52 -1.61
N PHE A 33 0.84 -0.43 -1.23
CA PHE A 33 2.15 -0.16 -0.60
C PHE A 33 3.30 -0.46 -1.56
N ARG A 34 3.90 0.59 -2.12
CA ARG A 34 5.04 0.45 -3.03
C ARG A 34 6.34 0.31 -2.26
N SER A 35 7.13 -0.68 -2.65
CA SER A 35 8.45 -0.96 -2.09
C SER A 35 9.51 -0.77 -3.17
N GLU A 36 10.64 -0.20 -2.78
CA GLU A 36 11.81 0.01 -3.65
C GLU A 36 12.58 -1.29 -3.96
N THR A 37 12.58 -2.25 -3.03
CA THR A 37 13.37 -3.49 -3.13
C THR A 37 12.52 -4.73 -2.92
N ALA A 38 12.91 -5.84 -3.55
CA ALA A 38 12.23 -7.12 -3.38
C ALA A 38 12.18 -7.54 -1.90
N LYS A 39 13.22 -7.20 -1.12
CA LYS A 39 13.26 -7.51 0.30
C LYS A 39 12.24 -6.71 1.12
N ALA A 40 12.13 -5.40 0.87
CA ALA A 40 11.12 -4.56 1.50
C ALA A 40 9.69 -5.01 1.13
N TRP A 41 9.48 -5.46 -0.10
CA TRP A 41 8.22 -6.04 -0.55
C TRP A 41 7.87 -7.34 0.19
N GLU A 42 8.82 -8.27 0.33
CA GLU A 42 8.64 -9.50 1.11
C GLU A 42 8.30 -9.20 2.57
N ASN A 43 9.01 -8.23 3.17
CA ASN A 43 8.78 -7.81 4.55
C ASN A 43 7.38 -7.19 4.71
N THR A 44 6.97 -6.33 3.77
CA THR A 44 5.61 -5.76 3.76
C THR A 44 4.54 -6.85 3.69
N LEU A 45 4.70 -7.83 2.80
CA LEU A 45 3.78 -8.97 2.72
C LEU A 45 3.75 -9.80 4.01
N ALA A 46 4.92 -10.06 4.61
CA ALA A 46 5.02 -10.80 5.85
C ALA A 46 4.31 -10.08 7.01
N ASP A 47 4.44 -8.75 7.08
CA ASP A 47 3.82 -7.93 8.12
C ASP A 47 2.30 -7.78 7.92
N LEU A 48 1.81 -7.81 6.69
CA LEU A 48 0.38 -7.72 6.36
C LEU A 48 -0.34 -9.08 6.41
N LYS A 49 0.35 -10.20 6.20
CA LYS A 49 -0.24 -11.55 6.20
C LYS A 49 -1.05 -11.89 7.46
N PRO A 50 -0.67 -11.48 8.69
CA PRO A 50 -1.48 -11.72 9.88
C PRO A 50 -2.82 -10.97 9.89
N LEU A 51 -2.99 -9.93 9.07
CA LEU A 51 -4.18 -9.09 9.04
C LEU A 51 -5.28 -9.64 8.13
N GLY A 52 -4.98 -10.66 7.33
CA GLY A 52 -5.89 -11.06 6.27
C GLY A 52 -5.39 -12.21 5.41
N THR A 53 -6.08 -12.42 4.29
CA THR A 53 -5.71 -13.46 3.31
C THR A 53 -5.01 -12.82 2.13
N VAL A 54 -3.83 -13.33 1.79
CA VAL A 54 -3.12 -12.91 0.58
C VAL A 54 -3.73 -13.61 -0.63
N TYR A 55 -4.13 -12.85 -1.64
CA TYR A 55 -4.55 -13.35 -2.94
C TYR A 55 -3.75 -12.66 -4.05
N MET A 56 -3.65 -13.34 -5.18
CA MET A 56 -2.99 -12.80 -6.36
C MET A 56 -4.05 -12.41 -7.37
N THR A 57 -3.94 -11.23 -7.94
CA THR A 57 -4.71 -10.82 -9.13
C THR A 57 -3.76 -10.61 -10.31
N PHE A 58 -4.31 -10.53 -11.51
CA PHE A 58 -3.53 -10.26 -12.71
C PHE A 58 -3.96 -8.91 -13.29
N LYS A 59 -3.00 -8.03 -13.54
CA LYS A 59 -3.24 -6.86 -14.40
C LYS A 59 -3.50 -7.33 -15.84
N PRO A 60 -4.18 -6.52 -16.67
CA PRO A 60 -4.43 -6.85 -18.09
C PRO A 60 -3.16 -7.15 -18.89
N ASP A 61 -2.01 -6.66 -18.44
CA ASP A 61 -0.68 -6.93 -19.01
C ASP A 61 -0.03 -8.23 -18.49
N GLY A 62 -0.76 -9.04 -17.73
CA GLY A 62 -0.31 -10.32 -17.18
C GLY A 62 0.51 -10.21 -15.89
N ARG A 63 0.70 -9.01 -15.32
CA ARG A 63 1.45 -8.85 -14.06
C ARG A 63 0.64 -9.34 -12.86
N GLU A 64 1.24 -10.25 -12.09
CA GLU A 64 0.67 -10.84 -10.88
C GLU A 64 0.79 -9.93 -9.66
N ILE A 65 -0.31 -9.31 -9.22
CA ILE A 65 -0.31 -8.38 -8.08
C ILE A 65 -0.83 -9.05 -6.81
N PRO A 66 -0.02 -9.12 -5.74
CA PRO A 66 -0.51 -9.49 -4.43
C PRO A 66 -1.45 -8.42 -3.89
N PHE A 67 -2.54 -8.91 -3.35
CA PHE A 67 -3.43 -8.14 -2.50
C PHE A 67 -3.64 -8.89 -1.19
N VAL A 68 -3.92 -8.14 -0.14
CA VAL A 68 -4.31 -8.65 1.16
C VAL A 68 -5.76 -8.28 1.40
N LYS A 69 -6.64 -9.30 1.43
CA LYS A 69 -8.03 -9.13 1.88
C LYS A 69 -8.04 -9.09 3.38
N LEU A 70 -8.36 -7.94 3.96
CA LEU A 70 -8.37 -7.71 5.40
C LEU A 70 -9.43 -8.59 6.07
N GLY A 71 -9.07 -9.23 7.18
CA GLY A 71 -10.01 -9.97 8.03
C GLY A 71 -10.97 -9.05 8.80
N ALA A 72 -10.55 -7.80 9.01
CA ALA A 72 -11.37 -6.71 9.51
C ALA A 72 -11.21 -5.52 8.55
N PRO A 73 -12.27 -5.11 7.81
CA PRO A 73 -12.19 -3.98 6.89
C PRO A 73 -11.76 -2.69 7.59
N LEU A 74 -11.06 -1.83 6.85
CA LEU A 74 -10.62 -0.54 7.34
C LEU A 74 -11.68 0.53 7.02
N GLU A 75 -12.27 1.12 8.07
CA GLU A 75 -13.26 2.19 7.92
C GLU A 75 -12.60 3.58 8.06
N VAL A 76 -12.86 4.45 7.09
CA VAL A 76 -12.38 5.85 7.03
C VAL A 76 -13.43 6.73 6.37
N GLY A 77 -13.90 7.76 7.06
CA GLY A 77 -14.83 8.75 6.47
C GLY A 77 -16.15 8.17 5.95
N GLY A 78 -16.62 7.04 6.50
CA GLY A 78 -17.81 6.32 6.01
C GLY A 78 -17.53 5.35 4.85
N HIS A 79 -16.30 5.30 4.33
CA HIS A 79 -15.88 4.31 3.35
C HIS A 79 -15.31 3.07 4.01
N VAL A 80 -15.52 1.92 3.37
CA VAL A 80 -15.02 0.61 3.80
C VAL A 80 -13.97 0.13 2.81
N LEU A 81 -12.74 -0.07 3.30
CA LEU A 81 -11.63 -0.60 2.52
C LEU A 81 -11.36 -2.05 2.92
N GLU A 82 -11.55 -2.98 2.00
CA GLU A 82 -11.34 -4.42 2.25
C GLU A 82 -9.96 -4.92 1.82
N TYR A 83 -9.26 -4.16 0.97
CA TYR A 83 -8.13 -4.65 0.21
C TYR A 83 -6.92 -3.72 0.29
N LEU A 84 -5.75 -4.32 0.53
CA LEU A 84 -4.45 -3.67 0.41
C LEU A 84 -3.69 -4.27 -0.77
N GLU A 85 -3.22 -3.44 -1.71
CA GLU A 85 -2.34 -3.86 -2.81
C GLU A 85 -0.88 -3.82 -2.34
N VAL A 86 -0.07 -4.79 -2.75
CA VAL A 86 1.37 -4.81 -2.41
C VAL A 86 2.16 -5.08 -3.69
N PRO A 87 2.34 -4.06 -4.54
CA PRO A 87 2.97 -4.26 -5.83
C PRO A 87 4.45 -4.62 -5.72
N ALA A 88 4.90 -5.59 -6.53
CA ALA A 88 6.30 -5.99 -6.56
C ALA A 88 7.17 -4.91 -7.25
N PRO A 89 8.40 -4.67 -6.75
CA PRO A 89 9.28 -3.61 -7.25
C PRO A 89 9.70 -3.80 -8.72
N LYS A 90 9.66 -5.03 -9.23
CA LYS A 90 10.00 -5.32 -10.64
C LYS A 90 9.00 -4.74 -11.66
N TRP A 91 7.96 -4.02 -11.23
CA TRP A 91 6.91 -3.47 -12.10
C TRP A 91 7.02 -1.98 -12.39
N GLY A 92 8.09 -1.35 -11.93
CA GLY A 92 8.44 0.04 -12.17
C GLY A 92 9.56 0.43 -11.23
N VAL A 93 10.47 1.32 -11.66
CA VAL A 93 11.43 1.90 -10.72
C VAL A 93 10.62 2.79 -9.79
N VAL A 94 10.52 2.39 -8.53
CA VAL A 94 9.99 3.25 -7.47
C VAL A 94 11.22 3.91 -6.86
N ASP A 95 11.40 5.20 -7.10
CA ASP A 95 12.55 5.95 -6.59
C ASP A 95 12.51 6.07 -5.06
N GLU A 96 11.31 6.03 -4.46
CA GLU A 96 11.10 6.05 -3.01
C GLU A 96 9.80 5.35 -2.57
N PRO A 97 9.75 4.69 -1.41
CA PRO A 97 8.54 4.05 -0.90
C PRO A 97 7.34 5.00 -0.83
N SER A 98 6.18 4.54 -1.32
CA SER A 98 4.96 5.36 -1.38
C SER A 98 3.70 4.54 -1.10
N ILE A 99 2.63 5.26 -0.76
CA ILE A 99 1.27 4.73 -0.64
C ILE A 99 0.47 5.19 -1.85
N LEU A 100 -0.14 4.24 -2.56
CA LEU A 100 -1.09 4.51 -3.62
C LEU A 100 -2.51 4.44 -3.03
N VAL A 101 -3.35 5.43 -3.28
CA VAL A 101 -4.79 5.34 -3.00
C VAL A 101 -5.52 5.37 -4.33
N VAL A 102 -6.29 4.32 -4.61
CA VAL A 102 -7.01 4.17 -5.87
C VAL A 102 -8.49 4.31 -5.61
N PHE A 103 -9.11 5.28 -6.26
CA PHE A 103 -10.54 5.53 -6.25
C PHE A 103 -11.17 5.13 -7.58
N THR A 104 -12.44 4.79 -7.53
CA THR A 104 -13.28 4.60 -8.71
C THR A 104 -14.45 5.57 -8.63
N HIS A 105 -14.71 6.29 -9.73
CA HIS A 105 -15.94 7.08 -9.88
C HIS A 105 -17.00 6.18 -10.53
N PRO A 106 -18.02 5.71 -9.78
CA PRO A 106 -18.95 4.67 -10.25
C PRO A 106 -19.73 5.09 -11.51
N GLU A 107 -19.99 6.39 -11.67
CA GLU A 107 -20.75 6.91 -12.82
C GLU A 107 -19.91 7.20 -14.06
N ARG A 108 -18.57 7.27 -13.94
CA ARG A 108 -17.68 7.72 -15.02
C ARG A 108 -16.72 6.63 -15.51
N GLU A 109 -16.72 5.46 -14.86
CA GLU A 109 -15.71 4.40 -15.03
C GLU A 109 -14.26 4.92 -14.92
N GLU A 110 -14.09 6.08 -14.29
CA GLU A 110 -12.81 6.76 -14.15
C GLU A 110 -12.08 6.25 -12.91
N LYS A 111 -10.78 5.99 -13.06
CA LYS A 111 -9.88 5.67 -11.96
C LYS A 111 -9.08 6.90 -11.58
N ILE A 112 -9.25 7.35 -10.35
CA ILE A 112 -8.45 8.43 -9.78
C ILE A 112 -7.39 7.78 -8.90
N VAL A 113 -6.14 8.17 -9.10
CA VAL A 113 -4.99 7.59 -8.40
C VAL A 113 -4.24 8.71 -7.70
N THR A 114 -4.20 8.66 -6.37
CA THR A 114 -3.45 9.60 -5.53
C THR A 114 -2.24 8.86 -4.97
N GLU A 115 -1.04 9.43 -5.13
CA GLU A 115 0.20 8.85 -4.58
C GLU A 115 0.72 9.72 -3.44
N ILE A 116 0.90 9.12 -2.27
CA ILE A 116 1.29 9.78 -1.03
C ILE A 116 2.67 9.25 -0.60
N TYR A 117 3.61 10.17 -0.44
CA TYR A 117 4.95 9.87 0.05
C TYR A 117 4.95 9.94 1.59
N ASP A 118 4.89 8.79 2.25
CA ASP A 118 4.89 8.72 3.71
C ASP A 118 6.31 8.49 4.25
N ILE A 119 6.84 9.48 4.97
CA ILE A 119 8.15 9.41 5.64
C ILE A 119 8.24 8.25 6.64
N ARG A 120 7.11 7.77 7.18
CA ARG A 120 7.07 6.59 8.04
C ARG A 120 7.40 5.34 7.25
N LEU A 121 6.93 5.21 6.01
CA LEU A 121 7.30 4.10 5.10
C LEU A 121 8.80 4.13 4.78
N GLN A 122 9.36 5.32 4.59
CA GLN A 122 10.81 5.47 4.43
C GLN A 122 11.58 5.02 5.68
N ALA A 123 11.19 5.46 6.89
CA ALA A 123 11.83 5.05 8.15
C ALA A 123 11.67 3.54 8.45
N MET A 124 10.57 2.96 7.98
CA MET A 124 10.21 1.56 8.14
C MET A 124 11.06 0.65 7.26
N HIS A 125 11.33 1.06 6.02
CA HIS A 125 12.27 0.36 5.13
C HIS A 125 13.73 0.72 5.46
N ALA A 126 14.02 1.89 6.05
CA ALA A 126 15.37 2.27 6.49
C ALA A 126 15.92 1.35 7.59
N ARG A 127 15.07 0.71 8.40
CA ARG A 127 15.49 -0.33 9.35
C ARG A 127 16.13 -1.54 8.64
N ASP A 128 15.71 -1.86 7.43
CA ASP A 128 16.32 -2.91 6.60
C ASP A 128 17.69 -2.47 6.03
N PHE A 129 17.91 -1.15 5.89
CA PHE A 129 19.20 -0.58 5.47
C PHE A 129 20.25 -0.64 6.59
N ILE A 130 19.86 -0.39 7.85
CA ILE A 130 20.78 -0.46 9.01
C ILE A 130 21.25 -1.90 9.29
N ALA A 131 20.45 -2.91 8.93
CA ALA A 131 20.86 -4.31 9.02
C ALA A 131 21.98 -4.69 8.02
N ARG A 132 22.11 -3.98 6.89
CA ARG A 132 23.23 -4.16 5.94
C ARG A 132 24.53 -3.55 6.45
N ASP A 133 24.47 -2.46 7.21
CA ASP A 133 25.67 -1.75 7.66
C ASP A 133 26.33 -2.44 8.88
N LYS A 134 25.55 -3.15 9.70
CA LYS A 134 26.09 -3.98 10.79
C LYS A 134 26.76 -5.29 10.34
N GLY A 135 26.64 -5.65 9.05
CA GLY A 135 27.31 -6.82 8.46
C GLY A 135 28.59 -6.49 7.68
N ARG A 136 29.02 -5.22 7.65
CA ARG A 136 30.17 -4.73 6.86
C ARG A 136 31.30 -4.15 7.71
N VAL A 137 31.40 -4.61 8.96
CA VAL A 137 32.59 -4.42 9.80
C VAL A 137 33.19 -5.80 10.10
N ASN A 138 34.02 -6.27 9.17
CA ASN A 138 35.22 -7.08 9.40
C ASN A 138 36.01 -7.15 8.10
#